data_AF-A0A645CZ44-F1
#
_entry.id   AF-A0A645CZ44-F1
#
_cell.length_a   1.000
_cell.length_b   1.000
_cell.length_c   1.000
_cell.angle_alpha   90.00
_cell.angle_beta   90.00
_cell.angle_gamma   90.00
#
_symmetry.space_group_name_H-M   'P 1'
#
loop_
_entity.id
_entity.type
_entity.pdbx_description
1 polymer ?
#
loop_
_entity_poly.entity_id
_entity_poly.type
_entity_poly.pdbx_seq_one_letter_code
_entity_poly.pdbx_strand_id
1 'polypeptide(L)'
;MYFEPGPDAEGEILGLPTNAEGDETSAPVNIKTILRANAPDLIFSYQETLFFQAEAYARGLGVTKDLTKANELFKAGVKAAMLYYGVKGADADAYIAASLPNLTTAANPVKEIHLQQWVDLMDRPLEAFTQWRRSGAEGAEVPELSVPANSPANPLFRRFVYSPEESTANPNTPQNVHYYDKMWFDK
;
A
#
# COMPACT_ATOMS: atom_id res chain seq x y z
N MET A 1 -10.07 11.33 -5.94
CA MET A 1 -10.46 10.64 -4.68
C MET A 1 -10.65 9.16 -4.98
N TYR A 2 -10.17 8.27 -4.12
CA TYR A 2 -10.10 6.82 -4.38
C TYR A 2 -11.44 6.09 -4.40
N PHE A 3 -12.35 6.49 -3.52
CA PHE A 3 -13.67 5.92 -3.39
C PHE A 3 -14.73 7.00 -3.65
N GLU A 4 -15.93 6.59 -4.04
CA GLU A 4 -17.11 7.44 -4.02
C GLU A 4 -18.13 6.89 -3.00
N PRO A 5 -18.98 7.73 -2.39
CA PRO A 5 -20.02 7.23 -1.49
C PRO A 5 -20.92 6.23 -2.20
N GLY A 6 -21.38 5.21 -1.46
CA GLY A 6 -22.45 4.34 -1.93
C GLY A 6 -23.73 5.15 -2.20
N PRO A 7 -24.60 4.70 -3.11
CA PRO A 7 -25.85 5.41 -3.43
C PRO A 7 -26.72 5.73 -2.20
N ASP A 8 -26.69 4.85 -1.19
CA ASP A 8 -27.48 4.97 0.04
C ASP A 8 -26.62 5.40 1.26
N ALA A 9 -25.37 5.80 1.03
CA ALA A 9 -24.41 6.16 2.09
C ALA A 9 -24.54 7.62 2.59
N GLU A 10 -25.54 8.37 2.13
CA GLU A 10 -25.76 9.79 2.47
C GLU A 10 -24.51 10.69 2.27
N GLY A 11 -23.61 10.31 1.37
CA GLY A 11 -22.37 11.03 1.08
C GLY A 11 -21.16 10.62 1.94
N GLU A 12 -21.32 9.65 2.84
CA GLU A 12 -20.22 9.09 3.63
C GLU A 12 -19.42 8.02 2.85
N ILE A 13 -18.12 7.91 3.17
CA ILE A 13 -17.26 6.85 2.64
C ILE A 13 -17.27 5.69 3.64
N LEU A 14 -18.17 4.73 3.43
CA LEU A 14 -18.29 3.56 4.27
C LEU A 14 -17.48 2.41 3.66
N GLY A 15 -16.38 2.06 4.33
CA GLY A 15 -15.52 0.95 3.92
C GLY A 15 -16.16 -0.41 4.19
N LEU A 16 -15.80 -1.40 3.38
CA LEU A 16 -16.27 -2.77 3.52
C LEU A 16 -15.23 -3.61 4.29
N PRO A 17 -15.63 -4.35 5.35
CA PRO A 17 -14.73 -5.28 6.02
C PRO A 17 -14.27 -6.42 5.09
N THR A 18 -13.13 -7.03 5.41
CA THR A 18 -12.62 -8.20 4.68
C THR A 18 -13.64 -9.33 4.65
N ASN A 19 -13.93 -9.84 3.45
CA ASN A 19 -14.88 -10.94 3.22
C ASN A 19 -16.34 -10.63 3.63
N ALA A 20 -16.71 -9.36 3.72
CA ALA A 20 -18.09 -8.93 3.82
C ALA A 20 -18.70 -8.73 2.42
N GLU A 21 -20.01 -8.95 2.29
CA GLU A 21 -20.75 -8.57 1.10
C GLU A 21 -21.10 -7.09 1.18
N GLY A 22 -20.84 -6.36 0.10
CA GLY A 22 -21.19 -4.94 0.01
C GLY A 22 -22.68 -4.75 -0.27
N ASP A 23 -23.20 -3.63 0.18
CA ASP A 23 -24.55 -3.15 -0.07
C ASP A 23 -24.54 -1.75 -0.70
N GLU A 24 -25.72 -1.14 -0.84
CA GLU A 24 -25.88 0.19 -1.42
C GLU A 24 -25.26 1.32 -0.56
N THR A 25 -24.83 1.03 0.67
CA THR A 25 -24.12 1.98 1.53
C THR A 25 -22.60 1.87 1.39
N SER A 26 -22.11 0.75 0.87
CA SER A 26 -20.69 0.45 0.75
C SER A 26 -20.04 1.33 -0.33
N ALA A 27 -18.89 1.93 -0.03
CA ALA A 27 -18.20 2.84 -0.93
C ALA A 27 -17.46 2.08 -2.06
N PRO A 28 -17.89 2.18 -3.33
CA PRO A 28 -17.15 1.56 -4.43
C PRO A 28 -15.88 2.35 -4.77
N VAL A 29 -14.99 1.67 -5.49
CA VAL A 29 -13.83 2.30 -6.13
C VAL A 29 -14.30 3.35 -7.14
N ASN A 30 -13.72 4.55 -7.07
CA ASN A 30 -14.11 5.67 -7.90
C ASN A 30 -13.60 5.51 -9.34
N ILE A 31 -14.45 5.00 -10.22
CA ILE A 31 -14.12 4.74 -11.63
C ILE A 31 -13.82 6.01 -12.43
N LYS A 32 -14.30 7.17 -11.97
CA LYS A 32 -14.10 8.46 -12.66
C LYS A 32 -12.72 9.06 -12.39
N THR A 33 -12.10 8.67 -11.27
CA THR A 33 -10.77 9.15 -10.89
C THR A 33 -9.69 8.15 -11.28
N ILE A 34 -9.76 6.92 -10.75
CA ILE A 34 -8.62 5.99 -10.79
C ILE A 34 -8.76 4.86 -11.81
N LEU A 35 -9.98 4.52 -12.24
CA LEU A 35 -10.23 3.51 -13.29
C LEU A 35 -10.81 4.12 -14.57
N ARG A 36 -10.50 5.40 -14.84
CA ARG A 36 -10.95 6.07 -16.06
C ARG A 36 -10.22 5.48 -17.28
N ALA A 37 -10.87 5.45 -18.44
CA ALA A 37 -10.34 4.82 -19.65
C ALA A 37 -8.99 5.39 -20.14
N ASN A 38 -8.65 6.62 -19.77
CA ASN A 38 -7.38 7.28 -20.08
C ASN A 38 -6.49 7.48 -18.84
N ALA A 39 -6.71 6.70 -17.77
CA ALA A 39 -5.79 6.67 -16.64
C ALA A 39 -4.43 6.15 -17.12
N PRO A 40 -3.32 6.79 -16.71
CA PRO A 40 -2.00 6.28 -17.03
C PRO A 40 -1.68 5.04 -16.19
N ASP A 41 -1.01 4.06 -16.79
CA ASP A 41 -0.40 2.95 -16.07
C ASP A 41 0.92 3.42 -15.45
N LEU A 42 0.87 3.76 -14.15
CA LEU A 42 2.01 4.30 -13.44
C LEU A 42 2.95 3.18 -12.98
N ILE A 43 4.08 3.01 -13.66
CA ILE A 43 5.09 2.00 -13.31
C ILE A 43 5.88 2.41 -12.06
N PHE A 44 6.29 3.67 -11.99
CA PHE A 44 7.07 4.22 -10.88
C PHE A 44 6.78 5.70 -10.72
N SER A 45 6.61 6.16 -9.47
CA SER A 45 6.10 7.49 -9.20
C SER A 45 7.06 8.40 -8.42
N TYR A 46 6.84 9.70 -8.55
CA TYR A 46 7.61 10.69 -7.79
C TYR A 46 7.34 10.55 -6.29
N GLN A 47 6.07 10.37 -5.90
CA GLN A 47 5.69 10.18 -4.50
C GLN A 47 6.30 8.90 -3.90
N GLU A 48 6.41 7.81 -4.67
CA GLU A 48 7.11 6.59 -4.26
C GLU A 48 8.60 6.86 -4.01
N THR A 49 9.26 7.62 -4.89
CA THR A 49 10.65 8.04 -4.69
C THR A 49 10.81 8.85 -3.40
N LEU A 50 9.85 9.71 -3.06
CA LEU A 50 9.86 10.48 -1.81
C LEU A 50 9.67 9.58 -0.59
N PHE A 51 8.77 8.60 -0.64
CA PHE A 51 8.59 7.62 0.44
C PHE A 51 9.83 6.76 0.67
N PHE A 52 10.52 6.32 -0.40
CA PHE A 52 11.78 5.59 -0.23
C PHE A 52 12.90 6.43 0.37
N GLN A 53 13.01 7.70 -0.03
CA GLN A 53 13.97 8.60 0.61
C GLN A 53 13.61 8.85 2.09
N ALA A 54 12.32 9.05 2.40
CA ALA A 54 11.86 9.19 3.78
C ALA A 54 12.21 7.96 4.61
N GLU A 55 11.97 6.75 4.08
CA GLU A 55 12.36 5.50 4.76
C GLU A 55 13.87 5.41 4.94
N ALA A 56 14.67 5.72 3.92
CA ALA A 56 16.12 5.69 4.00
C ALA A 56 16.65 6.59 5.13
N TYR A 57 16.14 7.81 5.25
CA TYR A 57 16.49 8.71 6.36
C TYR A 57 15.93 8.26 7.71
N ALA A 58 14.72 7.69 7.76
CA ALA A 58 14.15 7.19 9.01
C ALA A 58 14.92 5.98 9.57
N ARG A 59 15.48 5.16 8.68
CA ARG A 59 16.22 3.94 9.01
C ARG A 59 17.75 4.13 9.02
N GLY A 60 18.27 5.20 8.42
CA GLY A 60 19.71 5.43 8.26
C GLY A 60 20.36 4.50 7.22
N LEU A 61 19.67 4.22 6.11
CA LEU A 61 20.16 3.30 5.08
C LEU A 61 21.03 4.07 4.07
N GLY A 62 22.35 3.92 4.20
CA GLY A 62 23.30 4.64 3.33
C GLY A 62 23.39 6.15 3.59
N VAL A 63 22.65 6.66 4.59
CA VAL A 63 22.64 8.05 5.05
C VAL A 63 22.59 8.08 6.58
N THR A 64 23.00 9.19 7.19
CA THR A 64 22.78 9.39 8.63
C THR A 64 21.28 9.42 8.93
N LYS A 65 20.85 8.67 9.94
CA LYS A 65 19.46 8.67 10.38
C LYS A 65 19.01 10.09 10.78
N ASP A 66 17.97 10.59 10.12
CA ASP A 66 17.43 11.93 10.33
C ASP A 66 15.90 11.93 10.18
N LEU A 67 15.19 11.95 11.31
CA LEU A 67 13.72 11.95 11.32
C LEU A 67 13.11 13.28 10.91
N THR A 68 13.84 14.40 11.01
CA THR A 68 13.36 15.70 10.54
C THR A 68 13.33 15.70 9.01
N LYS A 69 14.42 15.25 8.38
CA LYS A 69 14.47 15.12 6.92
C LYS A 69 13.50 14.06 6.41
N ALA A 70 13.38 12.93 7.11
CA ALA A 70 12.38 11.91 6.77
C ALA A 70 10.96 12.48 6.80
N ASN A 71 10.60 13.28 7.82
CA ASN A 71 9.28 13.91 7.94
C ASN A 71 8.99 14.90 6.82
N GLU A 72 9.99 15.69 6.40
CA GLU A 72 9.86 16.61 5.26
C GLU A 72 9.52 15.85 3.97
N LEU A 73 10.29 14.80 3.67
CA LEU A 73 10.10 13.96 2.49
C LEU A 73 8.78 13.19 2.52
N PHE A 74 8.40 12.67 3.69
CA PHE A 74 7.13 11.99 3.91
C PHE A 74 5.93 12.90 3.62
N LYS A 75 5.93 14.12 4.17
CA LYS A 75 4.89 15.12 3.92
C LYS A 75 4.83 15.51 2.45
N ALA A 76 6.00 15.67 1.81
CA ALA A 76 6.06 15.94 0.37
C ALA A 76 5.50 14.78 -0.46
N GLY A 77 5.77 13.52 -0.08
CA GLY A 77 5.24 12.32 -0.72
C GLY A 77 3.73 12.25 -0.64
N VAL A 78 3.16 12.45 0.55
CA VAL A 78 1.71 12.50 0.76
C VAL A 78 1.08 13.62 -0.05
N LYS A 79 1.66 14.83 -0.05
CA LYS A 79 1.15 15.94 -0.86
C LYS A 79 1.15 15.60 -2.34
N ALA A 80 2.25 15.05 -2.85
CA ALA A 80 2.38 14.65 -4.25
C ALA A 80 1.32 13.60 -4.64
N ALA A 81 1.11 12.58 -3.81
CA ALA A 81 0.07 11.57 -4.00
C ALA A 81 -1.33 12.22 -4.04
N MET A 82 -1.67 13.05 -3.06
CA MET A 82 -2.97 13.72 -2.97
C MET A 82 -3.26 14.57 -4.22
N LEU A 83 -2.27 15.38 -4.66
CA LEU A 83 -2.39 16.20 -5.86
C LEU A 83 -2.56 15.35 -7.12
N TYR A 84 -1.80 14.24 -7.23
CA TYR A 84 -1.89 13.32 -8.36
C TYR A 84 -3.30 12.73 -8.52
N TYR A 85 -3.94 12.35 -7.41
CA TYR A 85 -5.33 11.84 -7.40
C TYR A 85 -6.41 12.93 -7.33
N GLY A 86 -6.04 14.17 -7.65
CA GLY A 86 -6.97 15.28 -7.89
C GLY A 86 -7.46 16.01 -6.64
N VAL A 87 -6.82 15.81 -5.48
CA VAL A 87 -7.11 16.63 -4.30
C VAL A 87 -6.57 18.04 -4.52
N LYS A 88 -7.34 19.06 -4.13
CA LYS A 88 -6.90 20.46 -4.26
C LYS A 88 -5.72 20.72 -3.32
N GLY A 89 -4.78 21.56 -3.74
CA GLY A 89 -3.59 21.87 -2.95
C GLY A 89 -3.88 22.40 -1.54
N ALA A 90 -4.89 23.26 -1.40
CA ALA A 90 -5.31 23.78 -0.08
C ALA A 90 -5.84 22.67 0.84
N ASP A 91 -6.61 21.71 0.31
CA ASP A 91 -7.15 20.60 1.08
C ASP A 91 -6.04 19.62 1.49
N ALA A 92 -5.06 19.39 0.59
CA ALA A 92 -3.88 18.59 0.90
C ALA A 92 -3.02 19.24 1.99
N ASP A 93 -2.80 20.56 1.91
CA ASP A 93 -2.06 21.30 2.93
C ASP A 93 -2.78 21.28 4.29
N ALA A 94 -4.10 21.42 4.30
CA ALA A 94 -4.91 21.30 5.51
C ALA A 94 -4.79 19.90 6.14
N TYR A 95 -4.91 18.83 5.35
CA TYR A 95 -4.76 17.47 5.83
C TYR A 95 -3.36 17.20 6.41
N ILE A 96 -2.31 17.64 5.72
CA ILE A 96 -0.92 17.45 6.16
C ILE A 96 -0.65 18.20 7.47
N ALA A 97 -1.26 19.37 7.67
CA ALA A 97 -1.10 20.15 8.88
C ALA A 97 -1.89 19.59 10.07
N ALA A 98 -3.11 19.11 9.83
CA ALA A 98 -4.06 18.75 10.88
C ALA A 98 -4.09 17.26 11.24
N SER A 99 -3.83 16.38 10.28
CA SER A 99 -4.16 14.95 10.41
C SER A 99 -2.98 14.01 10.16
N LEU A 100 -2.02 14.41 9.34
CA LEU A 100 -0.89 13.55 9.02
C LEU A 100 0.09 13.44 10.22
N PRO A 101 0.46 12.22 10.66
CA PRO A 101 1.38 12.03 11.78
C PRO A 101 2.74 12.69 11.56
N ASN A 102 3.31 13.25 12.63
CA ASN A 102 4.67 13.78 12.60
C ASN A 102 5.68 12.68 12.91
N LEU A 103 6.56 12.37 11.96
CA LEU A 103 7.55 11.29 12.10
C LEU A 103 8.57 11.53 13.22
N THR A 104 8.80 12.77 13.65
CA THR A 104 9.74 13.05 14.75
C THR A 104 9.18 12.66 16.12
N THR A 105 7.86 12.51 16.23
CA THR A 105 7.15 12.16 17.48
C THR A 105 6.39 10.84 17.38
N ALA A 106 6.27 10.26 16.19
CA ALA A 106 5.59 8.98 15.99
C ALA A 106 6.32 7.84 16.72
N ALA A 107 5.56 6.94 17.34
CA ALA A 107 6.11 5.78 18.03
C ALA A 107 6.85 4.83 17.06
N ASN A 108 6.35 4.69 15.84
CA ASN A 108 7.01 3.95 14.76
C ASN A 108 6.97 4.77 13.45
N PRO A 109 7.98 5.63 13.21
CA PRO A 109 8.00 6.50 12.02
C PRO A 109 8.01 5.73 10.70
N VAL A 110 8.62 4.55 10.66
CA VAL A 110 8.69 3.72 9.45
C VAL A 110 7.32 3.14 9.10
N LYS A 111 6.55 2.74 10.12
CA LYS A 111 5.16 2.29 9.94
C LYS A 111 4.29 3.39 9.32
N GLU A 112 4.43 4.64 9.76
CA GLU A 112 3.66 5.75 9.18
C GLU A 112 3.99 5.98 7.70
N ILE A 113 5.27 5.84 7.31
CA ILE A 113 5.70 5.90 5.91
C ILE A 113 5.07 4.77 5.10
N HIS A 114 5.18 3.51 5.57
CA HIS A 114 4.62 2.36 4.86
C HIS A 114 3.09 2.42 4.76
N LEU A 115 2.41 2.98 5.76
CA LEU A 115 0.96 3.15 5.71
C LEU A 115 0.54 4.12 4.59
N GLN A 116 1.22 5.27 4.46
CA GLN A 116 0.92 6.19 3.36
C GLN A 116 1.37 5.65 2.00
N GLN A 117 2.44 4.85 1.96
CA GLN A 117 2.83 4.13 0.75
C GLN A 117 1.75 3.11 0.33
N TRP A 118 1.17 2.36 1.28
CA TRP A 118 0.06 1.46 1.02
C TRP A 118 -1.15 2.20 0.44
N VAL A 119 -1.48 3.38 0.98
CA VAL A 119 -2.58 4.22 0.49
C VAL A 119 -2.28 4.78 -0.91
N ASP A 120 -1.06 5.20 -1.21
CA ASP A 120 -0.67 5.66 -2.55
C ASP A 120 -0.74 4.56 -3.62
N LEU A 121 -0.46 3.32 -3.23
CA LEU A 121 -0.38 2.16 -4.12
C LEU A 121 -1.70 1.44 -4.35
N MET A 122 -2.83 2.03 -3.95
CA MET A 122 -4.14 1.38 -4.03
C MET A 122 -4.56 1.01 -5.47
N ASP A 123 -4.12 1.78 -6.46
CA ASP A 123 -4.32 1.52 -7.90
C ASP A 123 -3.15 0.75 -8.55
N ARG A 124 -2.12 0.39 -7.77
CA ARG A 124 -0.90 -0.31 -8.21
C ARG A 124 -0.69 -1.60 -7.40
N PRO A 125 -1.56 -2.61 -7.53
CA PRO A 125 -1.65 -3.74 -6.59
C PRO A 125 -0.40 -4.62 -6.55
N LEU A 126 0.32 -4.80 -7.66
CA LEU A 126 1.54 -5.60 -7.69
C LEU A 126 2.68 -4.95 -6.89
N GLU A 127 2.79 -3.63 -6.97
CA GLU A 127 3.76 -2.86 -6.20
C GLU A 127 3.31 -2.79 -4.73
N ALA A 128 2.01 -2.55 -4.47
CA ALA A 128 1.44 -2.61 -3.11
C ALA A 128 1.75 -3.95 -2.42
N PHE A 129 1.55 -5.07 -3.13
CA PHE A 129 1.83 -6.41 -2.62
C PHE A 129 3.32 -6.65 -2.34
N THR A 130 4.21 -6.07 -3.15
CA THR A 130 5.65 -6.15 -2.92
C THR A 130 6.10 -5.29 -1.74
N GLN A 131 5.60 -4.06 -1.64
CA GLN A 131 5.93 -3.16 -0.54
C GLN A 131 5.34 -3.64 0.80
N TRP A 132 4.13 -4.20 0.79
CA TRP A 132 3.52 -4.81 1.97
C TRP A 132 4.40 -5.92 2.56
N ARG A 133 4.83 -6.90 1.74
CA ARG A 133 5.77 -7.96 2.18
C ARG A 133 7.13 -7.43 2.64
N ARG A 134 7.59 -6.29 2.11
CA ARG A 134 8.86 -5.65 2.51
C ARG A 134 8.75 -4.81 3.78
N SER A 135 7.54 -4.38 4.13
CA SER A 135 7.31 -3.38 5.18
C SER A 135 7.62 -3.89 6.60
N GLY A 136 7.53 -5.21 6.81
CA GLY A 136 7.72 -5.84 8.11
C GLY A 136 8.10 -7.31 7.98
N ALA A 137 8.28 -7.96 9.14
CA ALA A 137 8.31 -9.41 9.19
C ALA A 137 6.89 -9.97 9.11
N GLU A 138 6.76 -11.26 8.80
CA GLU A 138 5.48 -11.99 8.84
C GLU A 138 4.64 -11.71 10.09
N GLY A 139 3.43 -11.15 9.90
CA GLY A 139 2.50 -10.76 10.96
C GLY A 139 2.72 -9.34 11.51
N ALA A 140 3.67 -8.59 10.96
CA ALA A 140 3.99 -7.21 11.32
C ALA A 140 4.15 -6.30 10.09
N GLU A 141 3.64 -6.74 8.94
CA GLU A 141 3.51 -5.93 7.74
C GLU A 141 2.59 -4.72 7.98
N VAL A 142 2.66 -3.74 7.10
CA VAL A 142 1.91 -2.49 7.19
C VAL A 142 1.04 -2.32 5.93
N PRO A 143 -0.29 -2.29 6.06
CA PRO A 143 -1.06 -2.60 7.27
C PRO A 143 -0.95 -4.09 7.67
N GLU A 144 -1.28 -4.38 8.92
CA GLU A 144 -1.39 -5.76 9.38
C GLU A 144 -2.63 -6.38 8.72
N LEU A 145 -2.42 -7.48 8.01
CA LEU A 145 -3.49 -8.24 7.36
C LEU A 145 -3.69 -9.56 8.09
N SER A 146 -4.94 -9.97 8.21
CA SER A 146 -5.32 -11.27 8.77
C SER A 146 -5.85 -12.19 7.68
N VAL A 147 -5.72 -13.50 7.91
CA VAL A 147 -6.32 -14.50 7.03
C VAL A 147 -7.85 -14.32 7.05
N PRO A 148 -8.52 -14.15 5.90
CA PRO A 148 -9.98 -13.98 5.85
C PRO A 148 -10.71 -15.16 6.50
N ALA A 149 -11.86 -14.88 7.12
CA ALA A 149 -12.74 -15.94 7.63
C ALA A 149 -13.10 -16.93 6.51
N ASN A 150 -13.14 -18.22 6.83
CA ASN A 150 -13.40 -19.32 5.88
C ASN A 150 -12.33 -19.54 4.80
N SER A 151 -11.18 -18.88 4.88
CA SER A 151 -10.01 -19.24 4.07
C SER A 151 -9.54 -20.66 4.41
N PRO A 152 -8.98 -21.43 3.44
CA PRO A 152 -8.26 -22.66 3.73
C PRO A 152 -7.20 -22.44 4.82
N ALA A 153 -6.83 -23.50 5.56
CA ALA A 153 -5.96 -23.46 6.74
C ALA A 153 -4.51 -22.93 6.55
N ASN A 154 -4.19 -22.36 5.39
CA ASN A 154 -2.87 -21.85 5.08
C ASN A 154 -2.76 -20.34 5.42
N PRO A 155 -1.53 -19.84 5.66
CA PRO A 155 -1.26 -18.41 5.83
C PRO A 155 -1.60 -17.57 4.59
N LEU A 156 -1.45 -16.25 4.74
CA LEU A 156 -1.64 -15.29 3.66
C LEU A 156 -0.77 -15.62 2.43
N PHE A 157 -1.28 -15.25 1.26
CA PHE A 157 -0.57 -15.35 -0.01
C PHE A 157 0.70 -14.48 0.02
N ARG A 158 1.86 -15.09 -0.28
CA ARG A 158 3.17 -14.43 -0.30
C ARG A 158 3.89 -14.51 -1.65
N ARG A 159 3.47 -15.39 -2.56
CA ARG A 159 4.06 -15.50 -3.91
C ARG A 159 3.14 -16.23 -4.89
N PHE A 160 3.31 -15.91 -6.18
CA PHE A 160 2.79 -16.78 -7.22
C PHE A 160 3.61 -18.08 -7.28
N VAL A 161 2.91 -19.18 -7.53
CA VAL A 161 3.52 -20.50 -7.75
C VAL A 161 3.97 -20.61 -9.22
N TYR A 162 4.93 -21.49 -9.46
CA TYR A 162 5.35 -21.79 -10.83
C TYR A 162 4.21 -22.42 -11.63
N SER A 163 4.20 -22.16 -12.93
CA SER A 163 3.22 -22.75 -13.84
C SER A 163 3.37 -24.27 -13.87
N PRO A 164 2.27 -25.04 -13.97
CA PRO A 164 2.33 -26.49 -14.18
C PRO A 164 3.16 -26.88 -15.42
N GLU A 165 3.11 -26.06 -16.47
CA GLU A 165 3.86 -26.25 -17.72
C GLU A 165 5.37 -26.20 -17.48
N GLU A 166 5.87 -25.20 -16.75
CA GLU A 166 7.28 -25.09 -16.36
C GLU A 166 7.72 -26.24 -15.47
N SER A 167 6.82 -26.69 -14.59
CA SER A 167 7.10 -27.80 -13.67
C SER A 167 7.20 -29.14 -14.42
N THR A 168 6.51 -29.27 -15.55
CA THR A 168 6.53 -30.46 -16.41
C THR A 168 7.69 -30.42 -17.41
N ALA A 169 7.96 -29.26 -18.00
CA ALA A 169 8.94 -29.11 -19.07
C ALA A 169 10.39 -28.99 -18.55
N ASN A 170 10.58 -28.43 -17.35
CA ASN A 170 11.91 -28.21 -16.77
C ASN A 170 12.10 -29.01 -15.47
N PRO A 171 12.91 -30.08 -15.47
CA PRO A 171 13.13 -30.91 -14.28
C PRO A 171 13.88 -30.16 -13.16
N ASN A 172 14.47 -29.00 -13.44
CA ASN A 172 15.13 -28.16 -12.43
C ASN A 172 14.19 -27.14 -11.77
N THR A 173 12.90 -27.11 -12.14
CA THR A 173 11.92 -26.24 -11.48
C THR A 173 11.85 -26.58 -9.98
N PRO A 174 11.98 -25.58 -9.09
CA PRO A 174 11.92 -25.82 -7.65
C PRO A 174 10.61 -26.52 -7.25
N GLN A 175 10.75 -27.63 -6.53
CA GLN A 175 9.64 -28.45 -6.04
C GLN A 175 9.20 -28.01 -4.64
N ASN A 176 7.98 -28.39 -4.24
CA ASN A 176 7.41 -28.08 -2.92
C ASN A 176 7.38 -26.58 -2.59
N VAL A 177 7.17 -25.75 -3.61
CA VAL A 177 6.98 -24.31 -3.44
C VAL A 177 5.49 -24.01 -3.33
N HIS A 178 5.09 -23.40 -2.23
CA HIS A 178 3.72 -23.02 -1.93
C HIS A 178 3.52 -21.51 -2.11
N TYR A 179 2.26 -21.11 -2.28
CA TYR A 179 1.91 -19.70 -2.43
C TYR A 179 2.15 -18.87 -1.16
N TYR A 180 2.30 -19.51 -0.01
CA TYR A 180 2.56 -18.86 1.29
C TYR A 180 4.04 -18.87 1.67
N ASP A 181 4.92 -19.45 0.86
CA ASP A 181 6.36 -19.42 1.12
C ASP A 181 6.91 -18.02 0.85
N LYS A 182 7.74 -17.50 1.78
CA LYS A 182 8.38 -16.19 1.63
C LYS A 182 9.32 -16.14 0.42
N MET A 183 9.37 -14.98 -0.22
CA MET A 183 10.42 -14.68 -1.21
C MET A 183 11.72 -14.29 -0.48
N TRP A 184 12.86 -14.32 -1.17
CA TRP A 184 14.17 -14.05 -0.54
C TRP A 184 14.31 -12.66 0.10
N PHE A 185 13.49 -11.69 -0.33
CA PHE A 185 13.47 -10.32 0.18
C PHE A 185 12.42 -10.10 1.29
N ASP A 186 11.46 -11.02 1.40
CA ASP A 186 10.38 -11.02 2.39
C ASP A 186 10.95 -11.58 3.71
N LYS A 187 10.83 -10.81 4.79
CA LYS A 187 11.57 -11.07 6.04
C LYS A 187 10.85 -12.02 6.99
#